data_AF-A0A094G2R3-F1
#
_entry.id   AF-A0A094G2R3-F1
#
_cell.length_a   1.000
_cell.length_b   1.000
_cell.length_c   1.000
_cell.angle_alpha   90.00
_cell.angle_beta   90.00
_cell.angle_gamma   90.00
#
_symmetry.space_group_name_H-M   'P 1'
#
loop_
_entity.id
_entity.type
_entity.pdbx_description
1 polymer ?
#
loop_
_entity_poly.entity_id
_entity_poly.type
_entity_poly.pdbx_seq_one_letter_code
_entity_poly.pdbx_strand_id
1 'polypeptide(L)'
;MEAELRIERPKKRRAIDLGYDIPFKCVPEVIQEGFKEQERILAKGNQNIQAHFHVARNCLESCLGDPLCDLLLMLVLTFSSSSATPFVRAKCHEFEAGLRKDPGLFAAALATRMLWFLRPRAFPWEKDDGMVLRIPEMTKKFEHKGVNNRLLREMGWVQVVGKGGRENPHNSDLQLREERELLELRRELLRLRRDPERFIARVFRSEDDVWVERCLGSSETESEGLREKRSRLKFWP
;
A
#
# COMPACT_ATOMS: atom_id res chain seq x y z
N MET A 1 -0.86 2.88 57.96
CA MET A 1 -0.21 2.10 56.88
C MET A 1 -1.30 1.84 55.85
N GLU A 2 -1.58 2.84 55.01
CA GLU A 2 -2.65 2.78 54.03
C GLU A 2 -2.11 2.20 52.73
N ALA A 3 -2.66 1.06 52.32
CA ALA A 3 -2.38 0.44 51.03
C ALA A 3 -3.26 1.13 49.97
N GLU A 4 -2.66 2.02 49.19
CA GLU A 4 -3.30 2.56 47.98
C GLU A 4 -3.44 1.45 46.94
N LEU A 5 -4.67 0.97 46.77
CA LEU A 5 -5.08 0.15 45.63
C LEU A 5 -4.91 0.99 44.35
N ARG A 6 -3.81 0.76 43.64
CA ARG A 6 -3.62 1.24 42.27
C ARG A 6 -4.68 0.60 41.37
N ILE A 7 -5.75 1.35 41.10
CA ILE A 7 -6.69 1.02 40.03
C ILE A 7 -5.95 1.23 38.71
N GLU A 8 -5.49 0.15 38.09
CA GLU A 8 -4.99 0.19 36.72
C GLU A 8 -6.11 0.69 35.80
N ARG A 9 -5.95 1.92 35.29
CA ARG A 9 -6.87 2.47 34.29
C ARG A 9 -6.88 1.51 33.09
N PRO A 10 -8.05 1.13 32.55
CA PRO A 10 -8.10 0.25 31.39
C PRO A 10 -7.32 0.88 30.24
N LYS A 11 -6.30 0.18 29.74
CA LYS A 11 -5.56 0.58 28.53
C LYS A 11 -6.59 0.79 27.42
N LYS A 12 -6.73 2.03 26.93
CA LYS A 12 -7.64 2.36 25.83
C LYS A 12 -7.33 1.43 24.67
N ARG A 13 -8.35 0.72 24.16
CA ARG A 13 -8.21 -0.15 23.00
C ARG A 13 -7.86 0.70 21.80
N ARG A 14 -6.59 0.67 21.40
CA ARG A 14 -6.12 1.27 20.15
C ARG A 14 -6.78 0.48 19.00
N ALA A 15 -7.36 1.17 18.02
CA ALA A 15 -7.93 0.55 16.83
C ALA A 15 -7.30 1.18 15.59
N ILE A 16 -7.12 0.40 14.53
CA ILE A 16 -6.66 0.89 13.23
C ILE A 16 -7.75 1.77 12.62
N ASP A 17 -7.46 3.07 12.54
CA ASP A 17 -8.22 4.01 11.73
C ASP A 17 -7.43 4.39 10.48
N LEU A 18 -7.97 3.99 9.33
CA LEU A 18 -7.42 4.34 8.02
C LEU A 18 -7.80 5.77 7.60
N GLY A 19 -8.67 6.45 8.36
CA GLY A 19 -9.18 7.79 8.06
C GLY A 19 -10.37 7.80 7.09
N TYR A 20 -10.93 6.63 6.76
CA TYR A 20 -12.02 6.46 5.81
C TYR A 20 -12.97 5.34 6.26
N ASP A 21 -14.24 5.49 5.92
CA ASP A 21 -15.22 4.41 6.00
C ASP A 21 -14.89 3.31 4.99
N ILE A 22 -15.23 2.07 5.33
CA ILE A 22 -15.11 0.91 4.43
C ILE A 22 -16.52 0.32 4.26
N PRO A 23 -17.03 0.14 3.03
CA PRO A 23 -16.34 0.30 1.74
C PRO A 23 -15.95 1.75 1.43
N PHE A 24 -14.80 1.92 0.78
CA PHE A 24 -14.27 3.24 0.44
C PHE A 24 -15.19 3.92 -0.58
N LYS A 25 -15.64 5.13 -0.25
CA LYS A 25 -16.52 5.94 -1.13
C LYS A 25 -15.75 6.91 -2.02
N CYS A 26 -14.48 7.14 -1.72
CA CYS A 26 -13.59 7.99 -2.48
C CYS A 26 -12.16 7.44 -2.41
N VAL A 27 -11.33 7.85 -3.38
CA VAL A 27 -9.90 7.57 -3.34
C VAL A 27 -9.26 8.40 -2.21
N PRO A 28 -8.47 7.80 -1.31
CA PRO A 28 -7.78 8.53 -0.25
C PRO A 28 -6.90 9.69 -0.76
N GLU A 29 -6.88 10.81 -0.04
CA GLU A 29 -6.17 12.05 -0.42
C GLU A 29 -4.68 11.80 -0.72
N VAL A 30 -3.99 10.99 0.11
CA VAL A 30 -2.57 10.65 -0.09
C VAL A 30 -2.31 9.97 -1.45
N ILE A 31 -3.27 9.19 -1.94
CA ILE A 31 -3.18 8.51 -3.24
C ILE A 31 -3.52 9.51 -4.35
N GLN A 32 -4.56 10.33 -4.19
CA GLN A 32 -4.93 11.36 -5.17
C GLN A 32 -3.80 12.37 -5.40
N GLU A 33 -3.24 12.92 -4.33
CA GLU A 33 -2.10 13.85 -4.41
C GLU A 33 -0.85 13.14 -4.94
N GLY A 34 -0.66 11.87 -4.58
CA GLY A 34 0.36 11.02 -5.17
C GLY A 34 0.25 10.92 -6.69
N PHE A 35 -0.94 10.69 -7.24
CA PHE A 35 -1.17 10.65 -8.69
C PHE A 35 -0.85 12.00 -9.36
N LYS A 36 -1.34 13.11 -8.79
CA LYS A 36 -1.06 14.46 -9.31
C LYS A 36 0.44 14.74 -9.35
N GLU A 37 1.16 14.38 -8.29
CA GLU A 37 2.60 14.60 -8.21
C GLU A 37 3.41 13.67 -9.12
N GLN A 38 2.96 12.41 -9.29
CA GLN A 38 3.52 11.48 -10.27
C GLN A 38 3.41 12.01 -11.70
N GLU A 39 2.24 12.54 -12.08
CA GLU A 39 2.01 13.20 -13.37
C GLU A 39 2.97 14.37 -13.54
N ARG A 40 3.08 15.26 -12.53
CA ARG A 40 3.97 16.43 -12.56
C ARG A 40 5.45 16.06 -12.73
N ILE A 41 5.95 15.04 -12.01
CA ILE A 41 7.37 14.67 -11.99
C ILE A 41 7.77 13.85 -13.22
N LEU A 42 6.95 12.87 -13.61
CA LEU A 42 7.33 11.89 -14.62
C LEU A 42 6.94 12.31 -16.03
N ALA A 43 5.92 13.15 -16.17
CA ALA A 43 5.52 13.69 -17.46
C ALA A 43 6.40 14.86 -17.92
N LYS A 44 7.70 14.93 -17.55
CA LYS A 44 8.71 15.88 -18.07
C LYS A 44 8.82 15.80 -19.62
N GLY A 45 7.76 16.13 -20.35
CA GLY A 45 7.56 15.95 -21.78
C GLY A 45 6.96 14.61 -22.24
N ASN A 46 6.83 13.57 -21.41
CA ASN A 46 6.29 12.27 -21.86
C ASN A 46 4.79 12.11 -21.54
N GLN A 47 3.95 12.38 -22.54
CA GLN A 47 2.49 12.29 -22.45
C GLN A 47 2.00 10.86 -22.17
N ASN A 48 2.71 9.83 -22.63
CA ASN A 48 2.29 8.43 -22.45
C ASN A 48 2.40 7.98 -20.99
N ILE A 49 3.35 8.54 -20.24
CA ILE A 49 3.44 8.31 -18.78
C ILE A 49 2.28 9.00 -18.06
N GLN A 50 1.96 10.23 -18.44
CA GLN A 50 0.83 10.96 -17.88
C GLN A 50 -0.48 10.21 -18.13
N ALA A 51 -0.71 9.78 -19.38
CA ALA A 51 -1.87 9.00 -19.77
C ALA A 51 -1.99 7.70 -18.94
N HIS A 52 -0.86 7.04 -18.63
CA HIS A 52 -0.86 5.84 -17.79
C HIS A 52 -1.35 6.11 -16.37
N PHE A 53 -0.92 7.20 -15.72
CA PHE A 53 -1.44 7.57 -14.40
C PHE A 53 -2.89 8.00 -14.44
N HIS A 54 -3.31 8.69 -15.50
CA HIS A 54 -4.71 9.06 -15.69
C HIS A 54 -5.61 7.82 -15.82
N VAL A 55 -5.18 6.84 -16.61
CA VAL A 55 -5.86 5.53 -16.72
C VAL A 55 -5.89 4.83 -15.36
N ALA A 56 -4.78 4.82 -14.62
CA ALA A 56 -4.73 4.21 -13.30
C ALA A 56 -5.67 4.87 -12.29
N ARG A 57 -5.74 6.21 -12.26
CA ARG A 57 -6.65 6.96 -11.39
C ARG A 57 -8.12 6.66 -11.72
N ASN A 58 -8.49 6.77 -13.00
CA ASN A 58 -9.86 6.48 -13.44
C ASN A 58 -10.25 5.01 -13.17
N CYS A 59 -9.31 4.08 -13.37
CA CYS A 59 -9.48 2.67 -13.05
C CYS A 59 -9.72 2.49 -11.54
N LEU A 60 -8.96 3.16 -10.68
CA LEU A 60 -9.17 3.11 -9.23
C LEU A 60 -10.54 3.64 -8.81
N GLU A 61 -10.93 4.80 -9.35
CA GLU A 61 -12.23 5.45 -9.07
C GLU A 61 -13.41 4.56 -9.49
N SER A 62 -13.35 3.98 -10.69
CA SER A 62 -14.37 3.03 -11.17
C SER A 62 -14.42 1.71 -10.40
N CYS A 63 -13.37 1.37 -9.63
CA CYS A 63 -13.34 0.19 -8.78
C CYS A 63 -13.86 0.45 -7.36
N LEU A 64 -14.18 1.70 -6.98
CA LEU A 64 -14.75 1.98 -5.66
C LEU A 64 -16.05 1.19 -5.45
N GLY A 65 -16.20 0.62 -4.27
CA GLY A 65 -17.29 -0.32 -3.94
C GLY A 65 -16.99 -1.80 -4.26
N ASP A 66 -15.95 -2.11 -5.04
CA ASP A 66 -15.44 -3.47 -5.18
C ASP A 66 -14.68 -3.88 -3.89
N PRO A 67 -14.99 -5.01 -3.26
CA PRO A 67 -14.26 -5.48 -2.08
C PRO A 67 -12.75 -5.63 -2.30
N LEU A 68 -12.28 -6.07 -3.47
CA LEU A 68 -10.84 -6.16 -3.75
C LEU A 68 -10.20 -4.78 -3.88
N CYS A 69 -10.96 -3.77 -4.31
CA CYS A 69 -10.51 -2.39 -4.28
C CYS A 69 -10.39 -1.87 -2.84
N ASP A 70 -11.32 -2.22 -1.95
CA ASP A 70 -11.17 -1.90 -0.52
C ASP A 70 -9.88 -2.50 0.05
N LEU A 71 -9.61 -3.78 -0.26
CA LEU A 71 -8.38 -4.43 0.20
C LEU A 71 -7.13 -3.72 -0.35
N LEU A 72 -7.13 -3.37 -1.64
CA LEU A 72 -6.05 -2.60 -2.26
C LEU A 72 -5.79 -1.31 -1.49
N LEU A 73 -6.84 -0.54 -1.20
CA LEU A 73 -6.73 0.73 -0.47
C LEU A 73 -6.28 0.51 0.98
N MET A 74 -6.77 -0.52 1.67
CA MET A 74 -6.33 -0.89 3.02
C MET A 74 -4.82 -1.17 3.06
N LEU A 75 -4.32 -1.97 2.11
CA LEU A 75 -2.91 -2.31 2.02
C LEU A 75 -2.07 -1.07 1.66
N VAL A 76 -2.46 -0.32 0.63
CA VAL A 76 -1.74 0.89 0.21
C VAL A 76 -1.63 1.90 1.34
N LEU A 77 -2.72 2.19 2.05
CA LEU A 77 -2.72 3.11 3.19
C LEU A 77 -1.79 2.62 4.31
N THR A 78 -1.86 1.33 4.64
CA THR A 78 -1.01 0.76 5.69
C THR A 78 0.46 0.85 5.33
N PHE A 79 0.87 0.36 4.16
CA PHE A 79 2.27 0.41 3.70
C PHE A 79 2.77 1.85 3.57
N SER A 80 1.94 2.78 3.09
CA SER A 80 2.31 4.19 2.94
C SER A 80 2.41 4.94 4.28
N SER A 81 1.72 4.48 5.34
CA SER A 81 1.78 5.08 6.67
C SER A 81 3.07 4.81 7.44
N SER A 82 3.79 3.73 7.09
CA SER A 82 5.06 3.36 7.71
C SER A 82 6.11 4.48 7.60
N SER A 83 6.83 4.75 8.70
CA SER A 83 7.91 5.74 8.75
C SER A 83 9.13 5.38 7.87
N ALA A 84 9.21 4.15 7.39
CA ALA A 84 10.16 3.69 6.36
C ALA A 84 9.39 3.12 5.16
N THR A 85 9.97 3.18 3.97
CA THR A 85 9.38 2.50 2.80
C THR A 85 9.73 1.03 2.86
N PRO A 86 8.74 0.12 3.00
CA PRO A 86 9.01 -1.31 3.06
C PRO A 86 9.56 -1.79 1.72
N PHE A 87 10.54 -2.69 1.73
CA PHE A 87 11.05 -3.32 0.53
C PHE A 87 11.41 -4.78 0.81
N VAL A 88 11.58 -5.56 -0.26
CA VAL A 88 12.02 -6.95 -0.19
C VAL A 88 13.32 -7.07 -0.98
N ARG A 89 14.40 -7.47 -0.29
CA ARG A 89 15.70 -7.73 -0.92
C ARG A 89 15.62 -8.92 -1.88
N ALA A 90 16.53 -8.97 -2.84
CA ALA A 90 16.68 -10.16 -3.67
C ALA A 90 17.01 -11.38 -2.79
N LYS A 91 16.45 -12.55 -3.12
CA LYS A 91 16.53 -13.81 -2.33
C LYS A 91 15.87 -13.82 -0.94
N CYS A 92 15.23 -12.72 -0.53
CA CYS A 92 14.53 -12.64 0.74
C CYS A 92 13.02 -12.76 0.55
N HIS A 93 12.33 -13.17 1.61
CA HIS A 93 10.87 -13.35 1.67
C HIS A 93 10.23 -12.54 2.81
N GLU A 94 10.97 -11.58 3.35
CA GLU A 94 10.55 -10.75 4.46
C GLU A 94 10.71 -9.29 4.08
N PHE A 95 9.87 -8.44 4.68
CA PHE A 95 10.01 -7.01 4.50
C PHE A 95 11.17 -6.48 5.34
N GLU A 96 11.93 -5.58 4.74
CA GLU A 96 12.94 -4.77 5.40
C GLU A 96 12.53 -3.29 5.34
N ALA A 97 12.92 -2.54 6.37
CA ALA A 97 12.72 -1.09 6.41
C ALA A 97 13.78 -0.39 5.54
N GLY A 98 13.33 0.25 4.45
CA GLY A 98 14.21 1.00 3.55
C GLY A 98 14.22 2.50 3.80
N LEU A 99 14.98 3.23 2.98
CA LEU A 99 14.94 4.69 2.95
C LEU A 99 13.50 5.17 2.73
N ARG A 100 13.04 6.11 3.57
CA ARG A 100 11.70 6.68 3.46
C ARG A 100 11.57 7.49 2.17
N LYS A 101 10.66 7.05 1.31
CA LYS A 101 10.23 7.78 0.11
C LYS A 101 9.00 8.62 0.43
N ASP A 102 8.69 9.56 -0.47
CA ASP A 102 7.46 10.32 -0.38
C ASP A 102 6.24 9.37 -0.29
N PRO A 103 5.40 9.48 0.76
CA PRO A 103 4.28 8.57 0.98
C PRO A 103 3.27 8.58 -0.17
N GLY A 104 2.97 9.75 -0.72
CA GLY A 104 1.98 9.89 -1.80
C GLY A 104 2.46 9.27 -3.10
N LEU A 105 3.69 9.57 -3.51
CA LEU A 105 4.33 8.98 -4.68
C LEU A 105 4.42 7.46 -4.56
N PHE A 106 4.80 6.94 -3.39
CA PHE A 106 4.83 5.51 -3.13
C PHE A 106 3.43 4.89 -3.19
N ALA A 107 2.44 5.52 -2.55
CA ALA A 107 1.06 5.03 -2.52
C ALA A 107 0.44 4.96 -3.92
N ALA A 108 0.60 6.01 -4.74
CA ALA A 108 0.12 6.04 -6.12
C ALA A 108 0.82 4.99 -7.00
N ALA A 109 2.14 4.82 -6.86
CA ALA A 109 2.87 3.79 -7.58
C ALA A 109 2.43 2.37 -7.17
N LEU A 110 2.24 2.13 -5.88
CA LEU A 110 1.76 0.85 -5.36
C LEU A 110 0.34 0.54 -5.84
N ALA A 111 -0.58 1.49 -5.71
CA ALA A 111 -1.95 1.36 -6.21
C ALA A 111 -1.98 1.07 -7.72
N THR A 112 -1.19 1.81 -8.52
CA THR A 112 -1.08 1.59 -9.98
C THR A 112 -0.64 0.17 -10.29
N ARG A 113 0.42 -0.33 -9.63
CA ARG A 113 0.90 -1.69 -9.87
C ARG A 113 -0.10 -2.75 -9.44
N MET A 114 -0.80 -2.54 -8.31
CA MET A 114 -1.82 -3.47 -7.85
C MET A 114 -2.99 -3.54 -8.85
N LEU A 115 -3.39 -2.40 -9.43
CA LEU A 115 -4.44 -2.31 -10.45
C LEU A 115 -4.08 -3.03 -11.75
N TRP A 116 -2.81 -3.09 -12.14
CA TRP A 116 -2.40 -3.87 -13.31
C TRP A 116 -2.90 -5.31 -13.21
N PHE A 117 -2.81 -5.93 -12.03
CA PHE A 117 -3.27 -7.30 -11.82
C PHE A 117 -4.78 -7.40 -11.53
N LEU A 118 -5.39 -6.40 -10.89
CA LEU A 118 -6.82 -6.39 -10.58
C LEU A 118 -7.71 -6.14 -11.81
N ARG A 119 -7.25 -5.23 -12.69
CA ARG A 119 -7.96 -4.81 -13.91
C ARG A 119 -7.01 -4.84 -15.10
N PRO A 120 -6.50 -6.02 -15.49
CA PRO A 120 -5.47 -6.13 -16.53
C PRO A 120 -5.91 -5.57 -17.87
N ARG A 121 -7.21 -5.60 -18.19
CA ARG A 121 -7.78 -5.06 -19.44
C ARG A 121 -7.76 -3.54 -19.53
N ALA A 122 -7.57 -2.82 -18.42
CA ALA A 122 -7.50 -1.36 -18.42
C ALA A 122 -6.13 -0.84 -18.86
N PHE A 123 -5.10 -1.70 -18.94
CA PHE A 123 -3.72 -1.29 -19.17
C PHE A 123 -3.10 -1.99 -20.38
N PRO A 124 -2.20 -1.32 -21.11
CA PRO A 124 -1.50 -1.92 -22.24
C PRO A 124 -0.34 -2.81 -21.77
N TRP A 125 -0.55 -4.14 -21.86
CA TRP A 125 0.46 -5.15 -21.52
C TRP A 125 1.46 -5.39 -22.65
N GLU A 126 0.95 -5.66 -23.85
CA GLU A 126 1.75 -6.08 -25.01
C GLU A 126 1.66 -5.09 -26.17
N LYS A 127 0.43 -4.73 -26.56
CA LYS A 127 0.17 -3.81 -27.67
C LYS A 127 0.44 -2.37 -27.23
N ASP A 128 1.29 -1.70 -28.00
CA ASP A 128 1.52 -0.27 -27.88
C ASP A 128 0.63 0.42 -28.92
N ASP A 129 -0.34 1.20 -28.46
CA ASP A 129 -1.14 2.08 -29.32
C ASP A 129 -0.51 3.48 -29.45
N GLY A 130 0.66 3.68 -28.84
CA GLY A 130 1.38 4.95 -28.82
C GLY A 130 0.78 5.99 -27.86
N MET A 131 -0.35 5.71 -27.21
CA MET A 131 -1.11 6.66 -26.39
C MET A 131 -0.83 6.49 -24.91
N VAL A 132 -0.76 5.24 -24.44
CA VAL A 132 -0.52 4.91 -23.03
C VAL A 132 0.74 4.08 -22.92
N LEU A 133 1.66 4.48 -22.02
CA LEU A 133 2.92 3.76 -21.87
C LEU A 133 2.65 2.32 -21.41
N ARG A 134 3.25 1.35 -22.10
CA ARG A 134 3.13 -0.07 -21.77
C ARG A 134 3.67 -0.42 -20.38
N ILE A 135 3.10 -1.47 -19.79
CA ILE A 135 3.44 -1.96 -18.44
C ILE A 135 4.93 -2.30 -18.26
N PRO A 136 5.63 -2.98 -19.20
CA PRO A 136 7.06 -3.27 -19.05
C PRO A 136 7.92 -2.01 -18.95
N GLU A 137 7.61 -0.97 -19.73
CA GLU A 137 8.29 0.33 -19.72
C GLU A 137 7.95 1.10 -18.44
N MET A 138 6.68 1.07 -18.04
CA MET A 138 6.23 1.72 -16.81
C MET A 138 6.82 1.04 -15.55
N THR A 139 7.03 -0.28 -15.60
CA THR A 139 7.67 -1.04 -14.51
C THR A 139 9.06 -0.48 -14.18
N LYS A 140 9.86 -0.16 -15.20
CA LYS A 140 11.19 0.46 -15.03
C LYS A 140 11.11 1.82 -14.33
N LYS A 141 10.01 2.57 -14.51
CA LYS A 141 9.75 3.84 -13.82
C LYS A 141 9.37 3.68 -12.36
N PHE A 142 8.97 2.49 -11.91
CA PHE A 142 8.60 2.22 -10.52
C PHE A 142 9.68 1.52 -9.69
N GLU A 143 10.66 0.87 -10.32
CA GLU A 143 11.73 0.17 -9.60
C GLU A 143 12.47 1.09 -8.62
N HIS A 144 12.85 2.28 -9.06
CA HIS A 144 13.50 3.28 -8.19
C HIS A 144 12.54 3.89 -7.15
N LYS A 145 11.23 3.69 -7.28
CA LYS A 145 10.20 4.11 -6.29
C LYS A 145 9.91 3.05 -5.23
N GLY A 146 10.62 1.91 -5.27
CA GLY A 146 10.53 0.87 -4.24
C GLY A 146 9.34 -0.07 -4.43
N VAL A 147 8.59 0.10 -5.51
CA VAL A 147 7.43 -0.74 -5.82
C VAL A 147 7.84 -1.73 -6.91
N ASN A 148 8.33 -2.89 -6.48
CA ASN A 148 8.76 -3.98 -7.35
C ASN A 148 7.87 -5.23 -7.17
N ASN A 149 8.09 -6.22 -8.03
CA ASN A 149 7.31 -7.45 -8.02
C ASN A 149 7.49 -8.31 -6.76
N ARG A 150 8.66 -8.24 -6.11
CA ARG A 150 8.88 -8.93 -4.83
C ARG A 150 7.99 -8.35 -3.74
N LEU A 151 7.86 -7.01 -3.68
CA LEU A 151 6.96 -6.35 -2.73
C LEU A 151 5.51 -6.82 -2.92
N LEU A 152 5.01 -6.86 -4.15
CA LEU A 152 3.64 -7.33 -4.44
C LEU A 152 3.43 -8.80 -4.09
N ARG A 153 4.44 -9.64 -4.32
CA ARG A 153 4.42 -11.07 -3.97
C ARG A 153 4.38 -11.24 -2.45
N GLU A 154 5.29 -10.61 -1.73
CA GLU A 154 5.38 -10.79 -0.29
C GLU A 154 4.19 -10.20 0.45
N MET A 155 3.62 -9.08 -0.01
CA MET A 155 2.36 -8.55 0.57
C MET A 155 1.15 -9.45 0.29
N GLY A 156 1.31 -10.50 -0.52
CA GLY A 156 0.27 -11.45 -0.86
C GLY A 156 -0.71 -10.97 -1.92
N TRP A 157 -0.43 -9.88 -2.64
CA TRP A 157 -1.31 -9.39 -3.70
C TRP A 157 -1.28 -10.28 -4.94
N VAL A 158 -0.08 -10.76 -5.29
CA VAL A 158 0.16 -11.64 -6.44
C VAL A 158 0.82 -12.94 -6.01
N GLN A 159 0.77 -13.92 -6.88
CA GLN A 159 1.48 -15.19 -6.75
C GLN A 159 2.26 -15.52 -8.04
N VAL A 160 3.33 -16.29 -7.90
CA VAL A 160 4.13 -16.74 -9.05
C VAL A 160 3.39 -17.87 -9.78
N VAL A 161 3.37 -17.82 -11.10
CA VAL A 161 2.83 -18.87 -11.96
C VAL A 161 3.97 -19.68 -12.60
N GLY A 162 3.77 -21.00 -12.73
CA GLY A 162 4.73 -21.92 -13.36
C GLY A 162 5.71 -22.61 -12.40
N LYS A 163 6.55 -23.51 -12.94
CA LYS A 163 7.57 -24.26 -12.18
C LYS A 163 8.92 -23.54 -12.26
N GLY A 164 9.58 -23.34 -11.12
CA GLY A 164 10.92 -22.72 -11.05
C GLY A 164 10.89 -21.19 -10.97
N GLY A 165 10.20 -20.66 -9.95
CA GLY A 165 10.04 -19.22 -9.75
C GLY A 165 11.36 -18.47 -9.78
N ARG A 166 11.48 -17.50 -10.69
CA ARG A 166 12.64 -16.61 -10.75
C ARG A 166 12.79 -15.90 -9.41
N GLU A 167 14.04 -15.69 -9.00
CA GLU A 167 14.37 -14.89 -7.82
C GLU A 167 13.72 -13.49 -7.89
N ASN A 168 13.77 -12.90 -9.09
CA ASN A 168 13.13 -11.63 -9.44
C ASN A 168 12.05 -11.90 -10.52
N PRO A 169 10.79 -12.12 -10.11
CA PRO A 169 9.74 -12.44 -11.07
C PRO A 169 9.44 -11.22 -11.95
N HIS A 170 9.28 -11.44 -13.25
CA HIS A 170 8.71 -10.46 -14.17
C HIS A 170 7.20 -10.39 -13.99
N ASN A 171 6.54 -9.38 -14.56
CA ASN A 171 5.08 -9.30 -14.49
C ASN A 171 4.41 -10.50 -15.17
N SER A 172 5.01 -11.07 -16.21
CA SER A 172 4.52 -12.29 -16.90
C SER A 172 4.59 -13.55 -16.04
N ASP A 173 5.45 -13.54 -15.00
CA ASP A 173 5.59 -14.67 -14.08
C ASP A 173 4.61 -14.56 -12.90
N LEU A 174 3.76 -13.53 -12.88
CA LEU A 174 2.87 -13.23 -11.78
C LEU A 174 1.41 -13.21 -12.25
N GLN A 175 0.53 -13.69 -11.38
CA GLN A 175 -0.91 -13.47 -11.50
C GLN A 175 -1.45 -12.90 -10.20
N LEU A 176 -2.62 -12.24 -10.27
CA LEU A 176 -3.37 -11.89 -9.07
C LEU A 176 -3.59 -13.14 -8.23
N ARG A 177 -3.40 -13.03 -6.91
CA ARG A 177 -3.74 -14.12 -5.99
C ARG A 177 -5.23 -14.47 -6.14
N GLU A 178 -5.58 -15.72 -5.84
CA GLU A 178 -6.95 -16.20 -5.98
C GLU A 178 -7.94 -15.27 -5.26
N GLU A 179 -9.05 -14.95 -5.94
CA GLU A 179 -10.01 -13.94 -5.47
C GLU A 179 -10.54 -14.28 -4.08
N ARG A 180 -10.86 -15.56 -3.82
CA ARG A 180 -11.33 -16.01 -2.52
C ARG A 180 -10.31 -15.74 -1.40
N GLU A 181 -9.03 -16.04 -1.62
CA GLU A 181 -7.97 -15.77 -0.65
C GLU A 181 -7.85 -14.26 -0.34
N LEU A 182 -7.99 -13.41 -1.36
CA LEU A 182 -7.96 -11.95 -1.17
C LEU A 182 -9.19 -11.47 -0.40
N LEU A 183 -10.38 -11.98 -0.70
CA LEU A 183 -11.60 -11.66 0.05
C LEU A 183 -11.55 -12.16 1.50
N GLU A 184 -10.92 -13.30 1.75
CA GLU A 184 -10.60 -13.81 3.09
C GLU A 184 -9.66 -12.86 3.83
N LEU A 185 -8.55 -12.45 3.21
CA LEU A 185 -7.63 -11.46 3.76
C LEU A 185 -8.34 -10.14 4.11
N ARG A 186 -9.21 -9.63 3.23
CA ARG A 186 -10.00 -8.42 3.51
C ARG A 186 -10.86 -8.59 4.77
N ARG A 187 -11.61 -9.69 4.87
CA ARG A 187 -12.49 -9.96 6.02
C ARG A 187 -11.68 -10.06 7.31
N GLU A 188 -10.53 -10.71 7.24
CA GLU A 188 -9.59 -10.84 8.35
C GLU A 188 -9.08 -9.46 8.81
N LEU A 189 -8.55 -8.66 7.89
CA LEU A 189 -8.06 -7.31 8.21
C LEU A 189 -9.14 -6.42 8.79
N LEU A 190 -10.38 -6.48 8.28
CA LEU A 190 -11.51 -5.74 8.86
C LEU A 190 -11.80 -6.13 10.32
N ARG A 191 -11.73 -7.43 10.66
CA ARG A 191 -11.86 -7.89 12.06
C ARG A 191 -10.68 -7.44 12.92
N LEU A 192 -9.47 -7.55 12.38
CA LEU A 192 -8.23 -7.19 13.07
C LEU A 192 -8.07 -5.70 13.30
N ARG A 193 -8.89 -4.82 12.70
CA ARG A 193 -8.84 -3.37 13.01
C ARG A 193 -8.95 -3.03 14.49
N ARG A 194 -9.55 -3.91 15.31
CA ARG A 194 -9.65 -3.75 16.77
C ARG A 194 -8.42 -4.23 17.55
N ASP A 195 -7.43 -4.76 16.85
CA ASP A 195 -6.16 -5.31 17.34
C ASP A 195 -5.03 -4.82 16.39
N PRO A 196 -4.53 -3.59 16.59
CA PRO A 196 -3.57 -2.96 15.68
C PRO A 196 -2.30 -3.76 15.46
N GLU A 197 -1.78 -4.37 16.51
CA GLU A 197 -0.58 -5.21 16.47
C GLU A 197 -0.79 -6.37 15.51
N ARG A 198 -1.89 -7.13 15.68
CA ARG A 198 -2.20 -8.24 14.76
C ARG A 198 -2.57 -7.78 13.35
N PHE A 199 -3.22 -6.63 13.21
CA PHE A 199 -3.52 -6.06 11.90
C PHE A 199 -2.22 -5.77 11.12
N ILE A 200 -1.28 -5.07 11.75
CA ILE A 200 0.01 -4.73 11.12
C ILE A 200 0.81 -6.00 10.86
N ALA A 201 0.89 -6.92 11.83
CA ALA A 201 1.56 -8.20 11.66
C ALA A 201 0.98 -8.99 10.47
N ARG A 202 -0.34 -8.93 10.27
CA ARG A 202 -1.01 -9.60 9.15
C ARG A 202 -0.71 -8.95 7.78
N VAL A 203 -0.65 -7.62 7.73
CA VAL A 203 -0.34 -6.85 6.51
C VAL A 203 1.11 -7.04 6.08
N PHE A 204 2.04 -6.96 7.03
CA PHE A 204 3.48 -7.15 6.79
C PHE A 204 3.89 -8.62 6.84
N ARG A 205 2.99 -9.53 7.21
CA ARG A 205 3.26 -10.98 7.37
C ARG A 205 4.52 -11.22 8.22
N SER A 206 4.63 -10.45 9.30
CA SER A 206 5.79 -10.42 10.19
C SER A 206 5.30 -10.21 11.61
N GLU A 207 5.84 -10.97 12.57
CA GLU A 207 5.57 -10.79 13.99
C GLU A 207 6.53 -9.78 14.65
N ASP A 208 7.40 -9.14 13.86
CA ASP A 208 8.31 -8.11 14.36
C ASP A 208 7.55 -6.80 14.63
N ASP A 209 7.52 -6.41 15.91
CA ASP A 209 6.88 -5.19 16.39
C ASP A 209 7.46 -3.91 15.77
N VAL A 210 8.62 -3.98 15.11
CA VAL A 210 9.18 -2.85 14.36
C VAL A 210 8.18 -2.26 13.36
N TRP A 211 7.33 -3.09 12.73
CA TRP A 211 6.32 -2.59 11.79
C TRP A 211 5.17 -1.87 12.50
N VAL A 212 4.82 -2.34 13.70
CA VAL A 212 3.83 -1.70 14.57
C VAL A 212 4.36 -0.31 14.95
N GLU A 213 5.59 -0.21 15.43
CA GLU A 213 6.23 1.07 15.77
C GLU A 213 6.32 2.01 14.55
N ARG A 214 6.68 1.48 13.38
CA ARG A 214 6.82 2.29 12.17
C ARG A 214 5.49 2.83 11.65
N CYS A 215 4.41 2.07 11.78
CA CYS A 215 3.09 2.50 11.33
C CYS A 215 2.37 3.35 12.40
N LEU A 216 2.63 3.09 13.69
CA LEU A 216 1.84 3.62 14.81
C LEU A 216 2.60 4.55 15.78
N GLY A 217 3.94 4.60 15.73
CA GLY A 217 4.80 5.43 16.60
C GLY A 217 5.20 6.75 15.94
N SER A 218 5.16 7.92 16.58
CA SER A 218 4.59 8.34 17.87
C SER A 218 3.79 9.62 17.64
N SER A 219 2.65 9.76 18.32
CA SER A 219 1.82 10.97 18.35
C SER A 219 2.26 11.98 19.42
N GLU A 220 3.41 11.78 20.09
CA GLU A 220 3.75 12.46 21.36
C GLU A 220 4.92 13.45 21.29
N THR A 221 5.36 13.87 20.09
CA THR A 221 6.32 14.98 19.95
C THR A 221 5.89 15.96 18.86
N GLU A 222 4.80 16.71 19.10
CA GLU A 222 4.50 17.95 18.37
C GLU A 222 3.83 18.95 19.33
N SER A 223 4.56 19.34 20.37
CA SER A 223 4.53 20.72 20.84
C SER A 223 5.77 21.38 20.27
N GLU A 224 5.53 22.37 19.39
CA GLU A 224 6.48 23.23 18.68
C GLU A 224 7.08 22.69 17.37
N GLY A 225 6.62 23.29 16.26
CA GLY A 225 7.42 23.46 15.05
C GLY A 225 7.00 22.66 13.82
N LEU A 226 6.29 23.35 12.92
CA LEU A 226 6.00 23.01 11.52
C LEU A 226 4.95 21.93 11.21
N ARG A 227 3.86 22.43 10.60
CA ARG A 227 2.87 21.67 9.82
C ARG A 227 3.56 20.84 8.74
N GLU A 228 3.74 19.55 9.00
CA GLU A 228 3.90 18.55 7.94
C GLU A 228 2.59 17.75 7.83
N LYS A 229 2.02 17.71 6.62
CA LYS A 229 0.70 17.13 6.35
C LYS A 229 0.72 15.62 6.65
N ARG A 230 0.19 15.27 7.83
CA ARG A 230 0.20 13.92 8.43
C ARG A 230 -0.59 12.89 7.61
N SER A 231 0.13 11.89 7.08
CA SER A 231 -0.40 10.61 6.58
C SER A 231 -0.07 9.46 7.54
N ARG A 232 -0.28 9.64 8.85
CA ARG A 232 -0.17 8.55 9.84
C ARG A 232 -1.56 8.09 10.23
N LEU A 233 -1.72 6.78 10.45
CA LEU A 233 -2.96 6.21 11.01
C LEU A 233 -3.23 6.90 12.34
N LYS A 234 -4.38 7.59 12.44
CA LYS A 234 -4.74 8.34 13.64
C LYS A 234 -5.38 7.37 14.63
N PHE A 235 -5.17 7.59 15.93
CA PHE A 235 -5.93 6.89 16.97
C PHE A 235 -6.86 7.90 17.61
N TRP A 236 -8.16 7.64 17.62
CA TRP A 236 -9.10 8.40 18.45
C TRP A 236 -9.35 7.66 19.77
N PRO A 237 -9.43 8.37 20.92
CA PRO A 237 -9.70 7.79 22.24
C PRO A 237 -11.02 7.05 22.39
#